data_AF-A0A3B4ASX6-F1
#
_entry.id   AF-A0A3B4ASX6-F1
#
_cell.length_a   1.000
_cell.length_b   1.000
_cell.length_c   1.000
_cell.angle_alpha   90.00
_cell.angle_beta   90.00
_cell.angle_gamma   90.00
#
_symmetry.space_group_name_H-M   'P 1'
#
loop_
_entity.id
_entity.type
_entity.pdbx_description
1 polymer ?
#
loop_
_entity_poly.entity_id
_entity_poly.type
_entity_poly.pdbx_seq_one_letter_code
_entity_poly.pdbx_strand_id
1 'polypeptide(L)'
;IRLEWDLNWPLKLQYATFLVESVKCGGILSSPSGNISSPNFPGLYPYNIDCTWLIVVAEGSSVLLTFHHFELEYHATCAYDYIKIYNGISEDEGNLLGTFCGDISPPQFTSSWNVMSIIFHSDRHVAHRGFSVGYRKGSTALSALV
;
A
#
# COMPACT_ATOMS: atom_id res chain seq x y z
N ILE A 1 -2.61 25.17 -49.48
CA ILE A 1 -1.67 26.23 -49.04
C ILE A 1 -1.98 26.42 -47.55
N ARG A 2 -1.39 25.64 -46.63
CA ARG A 2 -0.04 25.80 -46.02
C ARG A 2 0.20 27.27 -45.70
N LEU A 3 0.33 27.71 -44.45
CA LEU A 3 1.44 27.47 -43.52
C LEU A 3 0.95 27.94 -42.13
N GLU A 4 0.92 27.12 -41.08
CA GLU A 4 2.05 26.92 -40.12
C GLU A 4 2.87 28.20 -39.92
N TRP A 5 2.60 28.91 -38.81
CA TRP A 5 3.49 29.91 -38.23
C TRP A 5 3.71 29.58 -36.76
N ASP A 6 4.79 28.81 -36.59
CA ASP A 6 5.65 28.62 -35.42
C ASP A 6 5.44 29.59 -34.25
N LEU A 7 4.93 29.05 -33.14
CA LEU A 7 5.26 29.59 -31.83
C LEU A 7 6.65 29.09 -31.44
N ASN A 8 7.58 30.04 -31.30
CA ASN A 8 9.00 29.86 -31.03
C ASN A 8 9.31 28.89 -29.87
N TRP A 9 10.28 28.02 -30.15
CA TRP A 9 11.05 27.19 -29.22
C TRP A 9 11.84 28.09 -28.25
N PRO A 10 11.31 28.37 -27.04
CA PRO A 10 11.66 27.60 -25.84
C PRO A 10 10.48 27.36 -24.85
N LEU A 11 9.27 27.85 -25.13
CA LEU A 11 8.15 27.85 -24.17
C LEU A 11 7.31 26.56 -24.17
N LYS A 12 7.47 25.69 -25.17
CA LYS A 12 6.79 24.38 -25.22
C LYS A 12 7.34 23.39 -24.17
N LEU A 13 8.55 23.62 -23.67
CA LEU A 13 9.19 22.79 -22.64
C LEU A 13 8.75 23.13 -21.20
N GLN A 14 8.09 24.27 -20.98
CA GLN A 14 7.65 24.66 -19.63
C GLN A 14 6.23 24.19 -19.29
N TYR A 15 5.36 23.98 -20.30
CA TYR A 15 4.00 23.44 -20.10
C TYR A 15 3.93 21.92 -20.23
N ALA A 16 5.02 21.28 -20.64
CA ALA A 16 5.28 19.87 -20.35
C ALA A 16 5.75 19.69 -18.90
N THR A 17 5.25 20.52 -17.96
CA THR A 17 5.00 20.12 -16.58
C THR A 17 4.16 18.85 -16.64
N PHE A 18 4.89 17.74 -16.70
CA PHE A 18 4.48 16.38 -16.43
C PHE A 18 3.17 16.35 -15.65
N LEU A 19 2.07 16.00 -16.32
CA LEU A 19 1.00 15.33 -15.61
C LEU A 19 1.58 13.96 -15.23
N VAL A 20 2.36 13.88 -14.14
CA VAL A 20 2.43 12.62 -13.41
C VAL A 20 1.00 12.44 -12.92
N GLU A 21 0.21 11.64 -13.62
CA GLU A 21 -0.99 11.08 -13.00
C GLU A 21 -0.47 10.38 -11.75
N SER A 22 -0.64 11.01 -10.60
CA SER A 22 -0.31 10.38 -9.33
C SER A 22 -1.17 9.14 -9.27
N VAL A 23 -0.52 7.97 -9.27
CA VAL A 23 -1.22 6.70 -9.17
C VAL A 23 -1.97 6.73 -7.84
N LYS A 24 -3.28 6.94 -7.90
CA LYS A 24 -4.11 7.02 -6.71
C LYS A 24 -4.31 5.61 -6.18
N CYS A 25 -3.76 5.35 -5.01
CA CYS A 25 -3.88 4.11 -4.27
C CYS A 25 -4.24 4.41 -2.81
N GLY A 26 -4.59 3.38 -2.05
CA GLY A 26 -5.04 3.54 -0.67
C GLY A 26 -6.55 3.76 -0.53
N GLY A 27 -6.96 4.15 0.67
CA GLY A 27 -8.35 4.48 1.02
C GLY A 27 -8.88 3.71 2.24
N ILE A 28 -10.13 4.00 2.61
CA ILE A 28 -10.82 3.32 3.71
C ILE A 28 -11.59 2.13 3.15
N LEU A 29 -11.37 0.96 3.73
CA LEU A 29 -11.99 -0.30 3.33
C LEU A 29 -12.92 -0.79 4.44
N SER A 30 -14.22 -0.72 4.21
CA SER A 30 -15.25 -1.03 5.21
C SER A 30 -15.96 -2.38 5.00
N SER A 31 -15.62 -3.09 3.92
CA SER A 31 -16.22 -4.41 3.64
C SER A 31 -15.69 -5.48 4.62
N PRO A 32 -16.48 -6.51 4.99
CA PRO A 32 -16.04 -7.58 5.89
C PRO A 32 -14.83 -8.38 5.38
N SER A 33 -14.54 -8.31 4.08
CA SER A 33 -13.36 -8.89 3.47
C SER A 33 -13.03 -8.14 2.20
N GLY A 34 -11.78 -8.25 1.75
CA GLY A 34 -11.36 -7.69 0.47
C GLY A 34 -9.93 -8.09 0.15
N ASN A 35 -9.43 -7.59 -0.98
CA ASN A 35 -8.06 -7.77 -1.42
C ASN A 35 -7.44 -6.40 -1.67
N ILE A 36 -6.18 -6.25 -1.27
CA ILE A 36 -5.36 -5.08 -1.52
C ILE A 36 -4.16 -5.55 -2.32
N SER A 37 -3.79 -4.80 -3.34
CA SER A 37 -2.57 -5.06 -4.10
C SER A 37 -1.81 -3.78 -4.36
N SER A 38 -0.51 -3.90 -4.56
CA SER A 38 0.29 -2.81 -5.10
C SER A 38 -0.30 -2.35 -6.45
N PRO A 39 -0.19 -1.06 -6.81
CA PRO A 39 -0.66 -0.61 -8.11
C PRO A 39 0.02 -1.38 -9.24
N ASN A 40 -0.71 -1.60 -10.34
CA ASN A 40 -0.31 -2.39 -11.51
C ASN A 40 -0.10 -3.90 -11.30
N PHE A 41 -0.30 -4.44 -10.08
CA PHE A 41 -0.21 -5.89 -9.84
C PHE A 41 -1.07 -6.68 -10.84
N PRO A 42 -0.56 -7.75 -11.49
CA PRO A 42 0.69 -8.47 -11.21
C PRO A 42 1.96 -7.93 -11.92
N GLY A 43 1.86 -6.77 -12.56
CA GLY A 43 3.01 -6.04 -13.11
C GLY A 43 3.79 -5.27 -12.05
N LEU A 44 4.81 -4.53 -12.48
CA LEU A 44 5.68 -3.78 -11.57
C LEU A 44 4.95 -2.60 -10.93
N TYR A 45 5.14 -2.39 -9.62
CA TYR A 45 4.61 -1.19 -8.97
C TYR A 45 5.33 0.09 -9.47
N PRO A 46 4.64 1.24 -9.46
CA PRO A 46 5.26 2.53 -9.77
C PRO A 46 6.33 2.94 -8.74
N TYR A 47 7.27 3.76 -9.18
CA TYR A 47 8.21 4.48 -8.31
C TYR A 47 7.54 5.65 -7.58
N ASN A 48 8.08 6.05 -6.43
CA ASN A 48 7.67 7.22 -5.64
C ASN A 48 6.17 7.26 -5.32
N ILE A 49 5.63 6.14 -4.84
CA ILE A 49 4.23 6.09 -4.39
C ILE A 49 4.15 5.80 -2.90
N ASP A 50 3.21 6.48 -2.26
CA ASP A 50 2.80 6.27 -0.89
C ASP A 50 1.32 5.90 -0.89
N CYS A 51 1.03 4.65 -0.55
CA CYS A 51 -0.33 4.13 -0.47
C CYS A 51 -0.66 3.80 0.98
N THR A 52 -1.77 4.35 1.48
CA THR A 52 -2.26 4.05 2.83
C THR A 52 -3.67 3.47 2.76
N TRP A 53 -3.84 2.25 3.28
CA TRP A 53 -5.15 1.63 3.45
C TRP A 53 -5.51 1.56 4.93
N LEU A 54 -6.73 1.99 5.26
CA LEU A 54 -7.33 1.79 6.57
C LEU A 54 -8.46 0.77 6.43
N ILE A 55 -8.28 -0.40 7.02
CA ILE A 55 -9.32 -1.43 7.09
C ILE A 55 -10.15 -1.19 8.33
N VAL A 56 -11.46 -1.09 8.17
CA VAL A 56 -12.43 -0.96 9.27
C VAL A 56 -13.50 -2.04 9.10
N VAL A 57 -13.49 -3.05 9.94
CA VAL A 57 -14.55 -4.07 9.99
C VAL A 57 -15.56 -3.73 11.09
N ALA A 58 -16.60 -4.55 11.22
CA ALA A 58 -17.63 -4.37 12.25
C ALA A 58 -17.02 -4.30 13.66
N GLU A 59 -17.55 -3.42 14.51
CA GLU A 59 -17.17 -3.33 15.92
C GLU A 59 -17.26 -4.68 16.63
N GLY A 60 -16.40 -4.88 17.64
CA GLY A 60 -16.30 -6.17 18.33
C GLY A 60 -15.81 -7.30 17.42
N SER A 61 -15.05 -7.00 16.37
CA SER A 61 -14.37 -7.98 15.52
C SER A 61 -12.87 -7.68 15.43
N SER A 62 -12.10 -8.56 14.80
CA SER A 62 -10.70 -8.33 14.43
C SER A 62 -10.53 -8.32 12.91
N VAL A 63 -9.40 -7.81 12.42
CA VAL A 63 -8.96 -7.90 11.02
C VAL A 63 -7.90 -8.98 10.93
N LEU A 64 -8.14 -9.99 10.09
CA LEU A 64 -7.16 -11.00 9.72
C LEU A 64 -6.57 -10.63 8.34
N LEU A 65 -5.25 -10.53 8.26
CA LEU A 65 -4.51 -10.14 7.06
C LEU A 65 -3.59 -11.29 6.60
N THR A 66 -3.72 -11.69 5.33
CA THR A 66 -3.00 -12.83 4.74
C THR A 66 -2.34 -12.43 3.42
N PHE A 67 -1.02 -12.57 3.32
CA PHE A 67 -0.28 -12.34 2.09
C PHE A 67 -0.46 -13.50 1.10
N HIS A 68 -0.73 -13.17 -0.15
CA HIS A 68 -0.82 -14.12 -1.26
C HIS A 68 0.38 -14.01 -2.22
N HIS A 69 0.96 -12.82 -2.30
CA HIS A 69 2.20 -12.54 -3.03
C HIS A 69 2.97 -11.42 -2.33
N PHE A 70 4.29 -11.49 -2.36
CA PHE A 70 5.17 -10.46 -1.80
C PHE A 70 6.54 -10.48 -2.48
N GLU A 71 6.87 -9.37 -3.13
CA GLU A 71 8.16 -9.13 -3.78
C GLU A 71 8.40 -7.63 -3.89
N LEU A 72 9.22 -7.07 -3.01
CA LEU A 72 9.67 -5.67 -2.97
C LEU A 72 11.20 -5.60 -3.11
N GLU A 73 11.75 -4.42 -3.34
CA GLU A 73 13.20 -4.24 -3.26
C GLU A 73 13.72 -4.63 -1.88
N TYR A 74 14.76 -5.46 -1.83
CA TYR A 74 15.37 -5.87 -0.57
C TYR A 74 16.35 -4.81 -0.07
N HIS A 75 16.23 -4.47 1.22
CA HIS A 75 17.25 -3.75 1.96
C HIS A 75 17.33 -4.32 3.38
N ALA A 76 18.53 -4.36 3.97
CA ALA A 76 18.75 -4.95 5.30
C ALA A 76 17.86 -4.33 6.41
N THR A 77 17.42 -3.09 6.22
CA THR A 77 16.51 -2.36 7.12
C THR A 77 15.22 -1.90 6.43
N CYS A 78 14.93 -2.38 5.21
CA CYS A 78 13.77 -1.93 4.41
C CYS A 78 13.69 -0.42 4.23
N ALA A 79 14.81 0.21 3.85
CA ALA A 79 14.92 1.66 3.74
C ALA A 79 14.49 2.22 2.37
N TYR A 80 14.35 1.35 1.37
CA TYR A 80 13.91 1.72 0.02
C TYR A 80 12.43 1.44 -0.10
N ASP A 81 12.03 0.26 -0.58
CA ASP A 81 10.64 -0.13 -0.67
C ASP A 81 10.20 -0.94 0.55
N TYR A 82 9.00 -0.67 1.05
CA TYR A 82 8.49 -1.38 2.22
C TYR A 82 6.98 -1.39 2.32
N ILE A 83 6.48 -2.41 3.02
CA ILE A 83 5.14 -2.39 3.60
C ILE A 83 5.25 -2.33 5.13
N LYS A 84 4.53 -1.39 5.74
CA LYS A 84 4.33 -1.32 7.20
C LYS A 84 2.91 -1.73 7.53
N ILE A 85 2.75 -2.48 8.61
CA ILE A 85 1.44 -2.93 9.09
C ILE A 85 1.29 -2.46 10.54
N TYR A 86 0.17 -1.81 10.84
CA TYR A 86 -0.12 -1.31 12.19
C TYR A 86 -1.41 -1.93 12.75
N ASN A 87 -1.35 -2.24 14.04
CA ASN A 87 -2.51 -2.56 14.85
C ASN A 87 -3.14 -1.27 15.38
N GLY A 88 -3.89 -0.57 14.53
CA GLY A 88 -4.50 0.72 14.84
C GLY A 88 -4.96 1.47 13.59
N ILE A 89 -5.27 2.76 13.76
CA ILE A 89 -5.86 3.62 12.72
C ILE A 89 -4.79 4.30 11.86
N SER A 90 -3.64 4.63 12.44
CA SER A 90 -2.57 5.39 11.78
C SER A 90 -1.19 4.99 12.32
N GLU A 91 -0.14 5.56 11.72
CA GLU A 91 1.23 5.44 12.23
C GLU A 91 1.40 6.06 13.63
N ASP A 92 0.65 7.13 13.93
CA ASP A 92 0.72 7.84 15.22
C ASP A 92 -0.09 7.15 16.33
N GLU A 93 -1.20 6.49 15.98
CA GLU A 93 -2.14 5.90 16.93
C GLU A 93 -2.04 4.37 17.03
N GLY A 94 -1.38 3.72 16.07
CA GLY A 94 -1.28 2.27 15.97
C GLY A 94 0.05 1.70 16.45
N ASN A 95 0.02 0.48 16.98
CA ASN A 95 1.26 -0.26 17.27
C ASN A 95 1.81 -0.89 15.99
N LEU A 96 3.06 -0.60 15.62
CA LEU A 96 3.73 -1.20 14.47
C LEU A 96 3.88 -2.72 14.69
N LEU A 97 3.27 -3.50 13.81
CA LEU A 97 3.39 -4.97 13.80
C LEU A 97 4.65 -5.41 13.05
N GLY A 98 5.09 -4.64 12.05
CA GLY A 98 6.36 -4.85 11.37
C GLY A 98 6.49 -4.04 10.08
N THR A 99 7.75 -3.98 9.62
CA THR A 99 8.15 -3.42 8.33
C THR A 99 8.76 -4.55 7.51
N PHE A 100 8.30 -4.73 6.27
CA PHE A 100 8.70 -5.84 5.41
C PHE A 100 9.12 -5.36 4.02
N CYS A 101 10.12 -6.03 3.46
CA CYS A 101 10.66 -5.81 2.12
C CYS A 101 11.38 -7.09 1.62
N GLY A 102 11.85 -7.11 0.37
CA GLY A 102 12.40 -8.31 -0.26
C GLY A 102 11.33 -9.29 -0.76
N ASP A 103 11.69 -10.56 -0.89
CA ASP A 103 10.87 -11.62 -1.49
C ASP A 103 10.40 -12.70 -0.49
N ILE A 104 10.71 -12.52 0.79
CA ILE A 104 10.21 -13.38 1.86
C ILE A 104 8.83 -12.89 2.28
N SER A 105 7.81 -13.71 2.01
CA SER A 105 6.43 -13.39 2.40
C SER A 105 6.32 -13.11 3.90
N PRO A 106 5.69 -11.99 4.30
CA PRO A 106 5.36 -11.73 5.70
C PRO A 106 4.41 -12.80 6.26
N PRO A 107 4.40 -12.99 7.59
CA PRO A 107 3.45 -13.89 8.23
C PRO A 107 2.02 -13.32 8.16
N GLN A 108 1.06 -14.11 8.65
CA GLN A 108 -0.31 -13.63 8.85
C GLN A 108 -0.40 -12.71 10.06
N PHE A 109 -1.22 -11.66 9.98
CA PHE A 109 -1.46 -10.74 11.09
C PHE A 109 -2.93 -10.73 11.51
N THR A 110 -3.17 -10.52 12.79
CA THR A 110 -4.51 -10.29 13.36
C THR A 110 -4.47 -9.02 14.20
N SER A 111 -5.36 -8.07 13.94
CA SER A 111 -5.48 -6.88 14.78
C SER A 111 -6.16 -7.19 16.11
N SER A 112 -5.93 -6.37 17.12
CA SER A 112 -6.60 -6.46 18.42
C SER A 112 -8.05 -5.97 18.39
N TRP A 113 -8.35 -5.05 17.47
CA TRP A 113 -9.66 -4.42 17.32
C TRP A 113 -10.14 -4.49 15.87
N ASN A 114 -11.24 -3.81 15.57
CA ASN A 114 -11.86 -3.83 14.25
C ASN A 114 -11.13 -2.95 13.21
N VAL A 115 -9.91 -2.49 13.51
CA VAL A 115 -9.12 -1.62 12.64
C VAL A 115 -7.71 -2.15 12.43
N MET A 116 -7.18 -1.95 11.22
CA MET A 116 -5.79 -2.23 10.85
C MET A 116 -5.39 -1.27 9.73
N SER A 117 -4.20 -0.66 9.81
CA SER A 117 -3.66 0.17 8.72
C SER A 117 -2.45 -0.48 8.06
N ILE A 118 -2.34 -0.24 6.76
CA ILE A 118 -1.27 -0.76 5.90
C ILE A 118 -0.71 0.43 5.12
N ILE A 119 0.60 0.60 5.15
CA ILE A 119 1.31 1.63 4.40
C ILE A 119 2.27 0.93 3.45
N PHE A 120 2.19 1.26 2.17
CA PHE A 120 3.19 0.86 1.17
C PHE A 120 3.91 2.09 0.65
N HIS A 121 5.23 2.01 0.61
CA HIS A 121 6.12 3.04 0.09
C HIS A 121 7.04 2.45 -0.98
N SER A 122 7.25 3.19 -2.06
CA SER A 122 8.32 2.92 -3.03
C SER A 122 9.23 4.13 -3.27
N ASP A 123 10.50 3.86 -3.54
CA ASP A 123 11.53 4.87 -3.77
C ASP A 123 11.63 5.26 -5.27
N ARG A 124 12.73 5.90 -5.69
CA ARG A 124 12.93 6.36 -7.07
C ARG A 124 13.39 5.28 -8.06
N HIS A 125 13.81 4.12 -7.58
CA HIS A 125 14.46 3.09 -8.38
C HIS A 125 13.83 1.73 -8.09
N VAL A 126 14.32 0.70 -8.79
CA VAL A 126 14.06 -0.74 -8.56
C VAL A 126 12.63 -1.09 -8.17
N ALA A 127 11.82 -1.50 -9.14
CA ALA A 127 10.47 -1.99 -8.87
C ALA A 127 10.38 -3.50 -9.13
N HIS A 128 9.54 -4.16 -8.33
CA HIS A 128 9.21 -5.57 -8.43
C HIS A 128 7.70 -5.76 -8.65
N ARG A 129 7.23 -7.00 -8.70
CA ARG A 129 5.79 -7.30 -8.88
C ARG A 129 4.92 -6.79 -7.73
N GLY A 130 5.49 -6.52 -6.57
CA GLY A 130 4.80 -5.93 -5.44
C GLY A 130 4.10 -6.98 -4.58
N PHE A 131 2.86 -6.73 -4.20
CA PHE A 131 2.14 -7.59 -3.26
C PHE A 131 0.67 -7.73 -3.62
N SER A 132 0.09 -8.83 -3.14
CA SER A 132 -1.36 -9.01 -3.02
C SER A 132 -1.65 -9.57 -1.64
N VAL A 133 -2.57 -8.94 -0.92
CA VAL A 133 -2.92 -9.27 0.45
C VAL A 133 -4.43 -9.27 0.63
N GLY A 134 -4.95 -10.41 1.08
CA GLY A 134 -6.35 -10.56 1.45
C GLY A 134 -6.56 -10.14 2.90
N TYR A 135 -7.69 -9.48 3.17
CA TYR A 135 -8.15 -9.24 4.53
C TYR A 135 -9.56 -9.79 4.74
N ARG A 136 -9.85 -10.20 5.97
CA ARG A 136 -11.22 -10.58 6.37
C ARG A 136 -11.46 -10.29 7.84
N LYS A 137 -12.74 -10.11 8.17
CA LYS A 137 -13.25 -10.02 9.53
C LYS A 137 -12.96 -11.34 10.25
N GLY A 138 -12.18 -11.27 11.32
CA GLY A 138 -12.00 -12.33 12.30
C GLY A 138 -13.08 -12.28 13.37
N SER A 139 -13.19 -13.37 14.13
CA SER A 139 -14.04 -13.41 15.32
C SER A 139 -13.26 -12.86 16.51
N THR A 140 -13.88 -12.01 17.35
CA THR A 140 -13.36 -11.79 18.70
C THR A 140 -13.54 -13.06 19.51
N ALA A 141 -12.46 -13.58 20.10
CA ALA A 141 -12.60 -14.30 21.35
C ALA A 141 -13.06 -13.26 22.38
N LEU A 142 -14.35 -13.25 22.71
CA LEU A 142 -14.83 -12.65 23.94
C LEU A 142 -14.06 -13.30 25.08
N SER A 143 -13.02 -12.63 25.58
CA SER A 143 -12.13 -13.08 26.65
C SER A 143 -11.63 -14.53 26.53
N ALA A 144 -10.31 -14.70 26.49
CA ALA A 144 -9.75 -15.82 27.23
C ALA A 144 -10.01 -15.57 28.73
N LEU A 145 -11.24 -15.78 29.18
CA LEU A 145 -11.54 -16.12 30.56
C LEU A 145 -11.40 -17.64 30.63
N VAL A 146 -10.17 -18.08 30.91
CA VAL A 146 -9.90 -19.22 31.77
C VAL A 146 -8.81 -18.78 32.74
#